data_AF-A0A7K3H5X5-F1
#
_entry.id   AF-A0A7K3H5X5-F1
#
_cell.length_a   1.000
_cell.length_b   1.000
_cell.length_c   1.000
_cell.angle_alpha   90.00
_cell.angle_beta   90.00
_cell.angle_gamma   90.00
#
_symmetry.space_group_name_H-M   'P 1'
#
loop_
_entity.id
_entity.type
_entity.pdbx_description
1 polymer ?
#
loop_
_entity_poly.entity_id
_entity_poly.type
_entity_poly.pdbx_seq_one_letter_code
_entity_poly.pdbx_strand_id
1 'polypeptide(L)'
;MRGLLLFRISTEGRSGIKAFFDAVRRTLPLDPPLAGWRSWDALADSLWEGIHVLERDRVVLLWPDAASFAEASPEEFRTAVDVVTDVAESLSEEKPTVGRPTDLCVYIGR
;
A
#
# COMPACT_ATOMS: atom_id res chain seq x y z
N MET A 1 -14.83 7.77 18.12
CA MET A 1 -14.19 6.62 17.48
C MET A 1 -13.98 6.97 16.02
N ARG A 2 -12.72 7.12 15.57
CA ARG A 2 -12.44 7.29 14.13
C ARG A 2 -12.59 5.89 13.51
N GLY A 3 -13.61 5.73 12.66
CA GLY A 3 -13.97 4.43 12.10
C GLY A 3 -12.87 3.83 11.22
N LEU A 4 -12.87 2.50 11.12
CA LEU A 4 -11.99 1.72 10.24
C LEU A 4 -12.23 2.09 8.78
N LEU A 5 -11.16 2.31 8.04
CA LEU A 5 -11.22 2.52 6.60
C LEU A 5 -10.62 1.31 5.88
N LEU A 6 -11.35 0.75 4.91
CA LEU A 6 -10.90 -0.39 4.14
C LEU A 6 -10.67 0.03 2.69
N PHE A 7 -9.47 -0.22 2.20
CA PHE A 7 -9.12 -0.18 0.79
C PHE A 7 -8.99 -1.59 0.25
N ARG A 8 -9.48 -1.80 -0.98
CA ARG A 8 -9.33 -3.03 -1.71
C ARG A 8 -8.62 -2.74 -3.02
N ILE A 9 -7.39 -3.23 -3.16
CA ILE A 9 -6.67 -3.20 -4.44
C ILE A 9 -6.99 -4.46 -5.24
N SER A 10 -6.86 -4.37 -6.56
CA SER A 10 -6.90 -5.53 -7.46
C SER A 10 -6.02 -5.23 -8.66
N THR A 11 -5.21 -6.22 -9.08
CA THR A 11 -4.39 -6.10 -10.29
C THR A 11 -5.15 -6.56 -11.54
N GLU A 12 -6.36 -7.09 -11.38
CA GLU A 12 -7.29 -7.49 -12.45
C GLU A 12 -6.64 -8.52 -13.40
N GLY A 13 -5.85 -9.44 -12.83
CA GLY A 13 -5.11 -10.45 -13.59
C GLY A 13 -3.91 -9.91 -14.38
N ARG A 14 -3.58 -8.62 -14.28
CA ARG A 14 -2.34 -8.07 -14.84
C ARG A 14 -1.18 -8.27 -13.89
N SER A 15 0.03 -8.34 -14.42
CA SER A 15 1.25 -8.61 -13.67
C SER A 15 2.37 -7.58 -13.95
N GLY A 16 3.45 -7.66 -13.19
CA GLY A 16 4.59 -6.75 -13.24
C GLY A 16 4.38 -5.42 -12.52
N ILE A 17 5.48 -4.68 -12.35
CA ILE A 17 5.55 -3.44 -11.56
C ILE A 17 4.45 -2.43 -11.94
N LYS A 18 4.22 -2.23 -13.24
CA LYS A 18 3.24 -1.25 -13.71
C LYS A 18 1.82 -1.62 -13.26
N ALA A 19 1.46 -2.91 -13.29
CA ALA A 19 0.12 -3.35 -12.89
C ALA A 19 -0.13 -3.10 -11.40
N PHE A 20 0.88 -3.30 -10.55
CA PHE A 20 0.78 -2.98 -9.13
C PHE A 20 0.62 -1.47 -8.88
N PHE A 21 1.49 -0.65 -9.50
CA PHE A 21 1.40 0.82 -9.37
C PHE A 21 0.04 1.36 -9.85
N ASP A 22 -0.50 0.82 -10.95
CA ASP A 22 -1.80 1.22 -11.46
C ASP A 22 -2.94 0.82 -10.51
N ALA A 23 -2.86 -0.36 -9.86
CA ALA A 23 -3.82 -0.79 -8.85
C ALA A 23 -3.81 0.13 -7.61
N VAL A 24 -2.61 0.47 -7.13
CA VAL A 24 -2.42 1.38 -5.99
C VAL A 24 -2.96 2.78 -6.31
N ARG A 25 -2.56 3.39 -7.44
CA ARG A 25 -3.05 4.74 -7.83
C ARG A 25 -4.56 4.86 -7.92
N ARG A 26 -5.25 3.78 -8.31
CA ARG A 26 -6.72 3.81 -8.49
C ARG A 26 -7.49 3.76 -7.17
N THR A 27 -6.85 3.34 -6.08
CA THR A 27 -7.58 2.91 -4.88
C THR A 27 -7.03 3.50 -3.58
N LEU A 28 -5.71 3.67 -3.47
CA LEU A 28 -5.07 4.13 -2.24
C LEU A 28 -4.81 5.64 -2.29
N PRO A 29 -4.80 6.31 -1.12
CA PRO A 29 -4.40 7.69 -1.04
C PRO A 29 -2.90 7.79 -1.32
N LEU A 30 -2.53 8.76 -2.14
CA LEU A 30 -1.14 9.01 -2.55
C LEU A 30 -0.90 10.50 -2.49
N ASP A 31 0.10 10.92 -1.71
CA ASP A 31 0.49 12.32 -1.59
C ASP A 31 2.02 12.48 -1.55
N PRO A 32 2.66 13.07 -2.56
CA PRO A 32 2.08 13.57 -3.80
C PRO A 32 1.63 12.43 -4.73
N PRO A 33 0.75 12.68 -5.71
CA PRO A 33 0.39 11.69 -6.72
C PRO A 33 1.61 11.19 -7.52
N LEU A 34 1.64 9.89 -7.82
CA LEU A 34 2.75 9.28 -8.56
C LEU A 34 2.71 9.55 -10.06
N ALA A 35 3.76 10.19 -10.58
CA ALA A 35 3.92 10.46 -12.01
C ALA A 35 4.30 9.24 -12.87
N GLY A 36 4.85 8.17 -12.28
CA GLY A 36 5.33 6.99 -13.01
C GLY A 36 5.61 5.78 -12.12
N TRP A 37 6.03 4.67 -12.71
CA TRP A 37 6.19 3.36 -12.05
C TRP A 37 7.66 2.90 -11.96
N ARG A 38 8.59 3.86 -11.83
CA ARG A 38 10.05 3.58 -11.89
C ARG A 38 10.74 3.56 -10.52
N SER A 39 10.04 3.92 -9.44
CA SER A 39 10.63 4.03 -8.11
C SER A 39 9.67 3.49 -7.07
N TRP A 40 10.07 2.40 -6.42
CA TRP A 40 9.37 1.81 -5.28
C TRP A 40 9.43 2.73 -4.07
N ASP A 41 10.56 3.42 -3.85
CA ASP A 41 10.70 4.42 -2.77
C ASP A 41 9.69 5.56 -2.92
N ALA A 42 9.55 6.11 -4.13
CA ALA A 42 8.57 7.17 -4.38
C ALA A 42 7.12 6.69 -4.13
N LEU A 43 6.83 5.42 -4.42
CA LEU A 43 5.54 4.80 -4.08
C LEU A 43 5.36 4.66 -2.57
N ALA A 44 6.38 4.20 -1.86
CA ALA A 44 6.36 4.05 -0.40
C ALA A 44 6.11 5.40 0.29
N ASP A 45 6.88 6.43 -0.05
CA ASP A 45 6.77 7.78 0.51
C ASP A 45 5.37 8.37 0.26
N SER A 46 4.90 8.26 -0.98
CA SER A 46 3.59 8.78 -1.41
C SER A 46 2.43 8.08 -0.71
N LEU A 47 2.52 6.75 -0.57
CA LEU A 47 1.52 5.95 0.13
C LEU A 47 1.53 6.22 1.63
N TRP A 48 2.72 6.35 2.23
CA TRP A 48 2.89 6.65 3.64
C TRP A 48 2.21 7.97 3.99
N GLU A 49 2.54 9.05 3.27
CA GLU A 49 1.96 10.37 3.53
C GLU A 49 0.45 10.34 3.26
N GLY A 50 0.05 9.73 2.13
CA GLY A 50 -1.35 9.58 1.75
C GLY A 50 -2.20 8.89 2.83
N ILE A 51 -1.68 7.85 3.49
CA ILE A 51 -2.37 7.19 4.60
C ILE A 51 -2.31 8.06 5.86
N HIS A 52 -1.17 8.66 6.18
CA HIS A 52 -0.98 9.47 7.37
C HIS A 52 -1.96 10.66 7.43
N VAL A 53 -2.19 11.35 6.30
CA VAL A 53 -3.10 12.50 6.23
C VAL A 53 -4.58 12.14 6.34
N LEU A 54 -4.95 10.85 6.25
CA LEU A 54 -6.33 10.42 6.54
C LEU A 54 -6.69 10.58 8.03
N GLU A 55 -5.66 10.69 8.89
CA GLU A 55 -5.75 10.79 10.34
C GLU A 55 -6.64 9.69 10.95
N ARG A 56 -6.45 8.44 10.50
CA ARG A 56 -7.20 7.27 10.99
C ARG A 56 -6.35 6.43 11.92
N ASP A 57 -6.96 5.99 13.01
CA ASP A 57 -6.29 5.09 13.97
C ASP A 57 -6.01 3.72 13.34
N ARG A 58 -6.87 3.27 12.40
CA ARG A 58 -6.75 1.97 11.71
C ARG A 58 -7.18 2.05 10.24
N VAL A 59 -6.36 1.48 9.38
CA VAL A 59 -6.61 1.32 7.95
C VAL A 59 -6.38 -0.14 7.56
N VAL A 60 -7.20 -0.67 6.66
CA VAL A 60 -7.07 -2.03 6.15
C VAL A 60 -6.82 -1.98 4.65
N LEU A 61 -5.76 -2.65 4.20
CA LEU A 61 -5.47 -2.91 2.80
C LEU A 61 -5.77 -4.38 2.49
N LEU A 62 -6.71 -4.64 1.58
CA LEU A 62 -7.03 -5.97 1.08
C LEU A 62 -6.57 -6.12 -0.37
N TRP A 63 -5.76 -7.14 -0.65
CA TRP A 63 -5.34 -7.53 -2.00
C TRP A 63 -5.78 -8.97 -2.31
N PRO A 64 -7.01 -9.19 -2.79
CA PRO A 64 -7.62 -10.52 -2.85
C PRO A 64 -7.13 -11.39 -4.01
N ASP A 65 -6.68 -10.79 -5.12
CA ASP A 65 -6.18 -11.48 -6.31
C ASP A 65 -4.63 -11.58 -6.34
N ALA A 66 -3.98 -11.32 -5.21
CA ALA A 66 -2.52 -11.29 -5.08
C ALA A 66 -1.82 -12.58 -5.51
N ALA A 67 -2.43 -13.74 -5.30
CA ALA A 67 -1.89 -15.04 -5.70
C ALA A 67 -1.60 -15.10 -7.21
N SER A 68 -2.55 -14.62 -8.04
CA SER A 68 -2.36 -14.59 -9.50
C SER A 68 -1.21 -13.67 -9.92
N PHE A 69 -1.01 -12.57 -9.18
CA PHE A 69 0.13 -11.67 -9.41
C PHE A 69 1.45 -12.30 -8.96
N ALA A 70 1.46 -13.00 -7.82
CA ALA A 70 2.62 -13.70 -7.30
C ALA A 70 3.12 -14.80 -8.24
N GLU A 71 2.20 -15.55 -8.85
CA GLU A 71 2.54 -16.57 -9.85
C GLU A 71 3.15 -15.96 -11.11
N ALA A 72 2.58 -14.85 -11.60
CA ALA A 72 2.98 -14.24 -12.86
C ALA A 72 4.20 -13.30 -12.76
N SER A 73 4.49 -12.76 -11.57
CA SER A 73 5.57 -11.78 -11.33
C SER A 73 6.10 -11.90 -9.89
N PRO A 74 6.80 -13.00 -9.55
CA PRO A 74 7.19 -13.31 -8.18
C PRO A 74 8.16 -12.30 -7.57
N GLU A 75 9.07 -11.72 -8.37
CA GLU A 75 10.01 -10.70 -7.88
C GLU A 75 9.30 -9.40 -7.53
N GLU A 76 8.47 -8.87 -8.45
CA GLU A 76 7.68 -7.67 -8.20
C GLU A 76 6.64 -7.89 -7.11
N PHE A 77 6.10 -9.10 -6.97
CA PHE A 77 5.22 -9.45 -5.86
C PHE A 77 5.94 -9.31 -4.53
N ARG A 78 7.12 -9.91 -4.39
CA ARG A 78 7.92 -9.80 -3.16
C ARG A 78 8.21 -8.33 -2.84
N THR A 79 8.68 -7.55 -3.82
CA THR A 79 8.94 -6.12 -3.60
C THR A 79 7.68 -5.34 -3.24
N ALA A 80 6.54 -5.64 -3.86
CA ALA A 80 5.27 -5.01 -3.50
C ALA A 80 4.85 -5.31 -2.06
N VAL A 81 5.03 -6.56 -1.61
CA VAL A 81 4.77 -6.97 -0.22
C VAL A 81 5.72 -6.29 0.76
N ASP A 82 7.01 -6.24 0.44
CA ASP A 82 8.01 -5.57 1.26
C ASP A 82 7.64 -4.09 1.44
N VAL A 83 7.33 -3.38 0.34
CA VAL A 83 6.93 -1.95 0.40
C VAL A 83 5.71 -1.72 1.27
N VAL A 84 4.63 -2.49 1.10
CA VAL A 84 3.40 -2.26 1.91
C VAL A 84 3.59 -2.66 3.38
N THR A 85 4.51 -3.60 3.65
CA THR A 85 4.86 -4.00 5.02
C THR A 85 5.70 -2.93 5.70
N ASP A 86 6.74 -2.43 5.02
CA ASP A 86 7.60 -1.36 5.53
C ASP A 86 6.79 -0.08 5.82
N VAL A 87 5.85 0.27 4.92
CA VAL A 87 4.92 1.40 5.15
C VAL A 87 4.04 1.15 6.37
N ALA A 88 3.51 -0.07 6.54
CA ALA A 88 2.67 -0.42 7.69
C ALA A 88 3.45 -0.34 9.01
N GLU A 89 4.68 -0.87 9.05
CA GLU A 89 5.56 -0.81 10.21
C GLU A 89 5.89 0.65 10.56
N SER A 90 6.31 1.44 9.58
CA SER A 90 6.64 2.85 9.79
C SER A 90 5.45 3.68 10.28
N LEU A 91 4.25 3.47 9.72
CA LEU A 91 3.03 4.16 10.17
C LEU A 91 2.62 3.78 11.60
N SER A 92 3.03 2.61 12.10
CA SER A 92 2.71 2.17 13.45
C SER A 92 3.56 2.85 14.54
N GLU A 93 4.67 3.50 14.15
CA GLU A 93 5.62 4.09 15.09
C GLU A 93 5.27 5.55 15.44
N GLU A 94 5.44 5.94 16.71
CA GLU A 94 5.16 7.31 17.14
C GLU A 94 6.10 8.37 16.54
N LYS A 95 7.39 8.04 16.40
CA LYS A 95 8.41 9.00 15.98
C LYS A 95 8.20 9.49 14.53
N PRO A 96 8.10 8.61 13.51
CA PRO A 96 7.88 9.05 12.13
C PRO A 96 6.50 9.70 11.95
N THR A 97 5.49 9.30 12.73
CA THR A 97 4.13 9.84 12.64
C THR A 97 3.86 11.07 13.51
N VAL A 98 4.88 11.64 14.15
CA VAL A 98 4.76 12.83 15.02
C VAL A 98 3.68 12.63 16.11
N GLY A 99 3.67 11.43 16.70
CA GLY A 99 2.74 11.03 17.76
C GLY A 99 1.34 10.65 17.26
N ARG A 100 1.16 10.39 15.97
CA ARG A 100 -0.14 10.00 15.36
C ARG A 100 -0.01 8.68 14.59
N PRO A 101 0.31 7.56 15.26
CA PRO A 101 0.46 6.27 14.61
C PRO A 101 -0.85 5.80 13.97
N THR A 102 -0.73 5.09 12.86
CA THR A 102 -1.84 4.43 12.14
C THR A 102 -1.57 2.93 12.07
N ASP A 103 -2.51 2.13 12.56
CA ASP A 103 -2.49 0.66 12.43
C ASP A 103 -2.93 0.28 11.00
N LEU A 104 -1.97 0.13 10.09
CA LEU A 104 -2.22 -0.34 8.72
C LEU A 104 -2.13 -1.88 8.66
N CYS A 105 -3.27 -2.55 8.56
CA CYS A 105 -3.33 -4.01 8.42
C CYS A 105 -3.38 -4.41 6.94
N VAL A 106 -2.42 -5.23 6.48
CA VAL A 106 -2.37 -5.72 5.10
C VAL A 106 -2.83 -7.18 5.03
N TYR A 107 -3.82 -7.47 4.19
CA TYR A 107 -4.35 -8.81 3.94
C TYR A 107 -4.13 -9.20 2.49
N ILE A 108 -3.32 -10.25 2.29
CA ILE A 108 -2.90 -10.73 0.97
C ILE A 108 -3.63 -12.05 0.68
N GLY A 109 -4.34 -12.08 -0.45
CA GLY A 109 -5.02 -13.27 -0.96
C GLY A 109 -4.02 -14.37 -1.31
N ARG A 110 -4.37 -15.61 -0.96
CA ARG A 110 -3.61 -16.82 -1.26
C ARG A 110 -4.19 -17.57 -2.44
#